data_AF-A0A4S4F2F1-F1
#
_entry.id   AF-A0A4S4F2F1-F1
#
_cell.length_a   1.000
_cell.length_b   1.000
_cell.length_c   1.000
_cell.angle_alpha   90.00
_cell.angle_beta   90.00
_cell.angle_gamma   90.00
#
_symmetry.space_group_name_H-M   'P 1'
#
loop_
_entity.id
_entity.type
_entity.pdbx_description
1 polymer ?
#
loop_
_entity_poly.entity_id
_entity_poly.type
_entity_poly.pdbx_seq_one_letter_code
_entity_poly.pdbx_strand_id
1 'polypeptide(L)'
;MALSGSSPSVPKSNLGRFETRVVKHRVDDHHQRLDFSNQMVSKSSINDVWNLNWAERLRIAKGSLILNHAISNSNVLTLISVLRKKAKKRELKGSQKNKLVPEQIPALEELLRDVYVICRPKESDYYNRKDLVRIFNVIAKEIYGKSDDIPVVEQFGSFLMDIFSAKSDLDLSVNFSNNAVDFPKEKKIQTLRKFAKKLYALQRKGHVSSVHPILTAKVPILKIVDRGTGIECDISIENRDGIVKSQIVRLISSIDDRFQMLSFLVIKYFAIVLNLFRLSAA
;
A
#
# COMPACT_ATOMS: atom_id res chain seq x y z
N MET A 1 -46.47 -0.80 -39.33
CA MET A 1 -45.31 -0.28 -38.57
C MET A 1 -45.21 -1.05 -37.27
N ALA A 2 -44.27 -1.98 -37.17
CA ALA A 2 -43.88 -2.61 -35.91
C ALA A 2 -42.37 -2.87 -35.99
N LEU A 3 -41.60 -2.09 -35.24
CA LEU A 3 -40.15 -2.11 -35.23
C LEU A 3 -39.65 -3.22 -34.31
N SER A 4 -38.71 -3.99 -34.84
CA SER A 4 -37.90 -5.01 -34.15
C SER A 4 -37.01 -4.39 -33.07
N GLY A 5 -37.14 -4.85 -31.82
CA GLY A 5 -36.22 -4.54 -30.73
C GLY A 5 -35.49 -5.81 -30.29
N SER A 6 -34.25 -5.97 -30.72
CA SER A 6 -33.31 -7.00 -30.27
C SER A 6 -32.63 -6.57 -28.97
N SER A 7 -32.80 -7.34 -27.91
CA SER A 7 -32.09 -7.16 -26.63
C SER A 7 -30.68 -7.76 -26.71
N PRO A 8 -29.60 -7.04 -26.33
CA PRO A 8 -28.28 -7.64 -26.23
C PRO A 8 -28.14 -8.38 -24.89
N SER A 9 -27.79 -9.67 -24.99
CA SER A 9 -27.47 -10.56 -23.89
C SER A 9 -26.21 -10.11 -23.12
N VAL A 10 -26.34 -9.97 -21.80
CA VAL A 10 -25.23 -9.73 -20.86
C VAL A 10 -24.35 -10.99 -20.75
N PRO A 11 -23.01 -10.91 -20.90
CA PRO A 11 -22.15 -12.06 -20.63
C PRO A 11 -22.04 -12.28 -19.12
N LYS A 12 -22.38 -13.49 -18.67
CA LYS A 12 -22.22 -13.95 -17.28
C LYS A 12 -20.74 -13.83 -16.86
N SER A 13 -20.49 -13.10 -15.78
CA SER A 13 -19.17 -12.95 -15.16
C SER A 13 -18.64 -14.29 -14.64
N ASN A 14 -17.47 -14.71 -15.13
CA ASN A 14 -16.72 -15.88 -14.64
C ASN A 14 -16.05 -15.60 -13.29
N LEU A 15 -16.83 -15.34 -12.24
CA LEU A 15 -16.33 -15.17 -10.87
C LEU A 15 -16.01 -16.50 -10.15
N GLY A 16 -16.23 -17.66 -10.79
CA GLY A 16 -16.10 -18.96 -10.13
C GLY A 16 -14.96 -19.82 -10.69
N ARG A 17 -13.69 -19.55 -10.33
CA ARG A 17 -12.62 -20.56 -10.52
C ARG A 17 -11.34 -20.41 -9.70
N PHE A 18 -11.36 -19.70 -8.57
CA PHE A 18 -10.26 -19.72 -7.59
C PHE A 18 -10.65 -20.27 -6.20
N GLU A 19 -11.95 -20.40 -5.90
CA GLU A 19 -12.42 -20.94 -4.61
C GLU A 19 -12.23 -22.46 -4.45
N THR A 20 -12.21 -23.25 -5.53
CA THR A 20 -12.36 -24.71 -5.41
C THR A 20 -11.07 -25.52 -5.24
N ARG A 21 -9.91 -24.90 -4.99
CA ARG A 21 -8.66 -25.66 -4.69
C ARG A 21 -7.92 -25.29 -3.41
N VAL A 22 -8.41 -24.34 -2.62
CA VAL A 22 -7.81 -24.03 -1.30
C VAL A 22 -8.66 -24.56 -0.13
N VAL A 23 -9.92 -24.94 -0.38
CA VAL A 23 -10.90 -25.29 0.69
C VAL A 23 -10.76 -26.71 1.26
N LYS A 24 -9.78 -27.53 0.83
CA LYS A 24 -9.66 -28.92 1.33
C LYS A 24 -8.76 -29.11 2.56
N HIS A 25 -8.32 -28.04 3.22
CA HIS A 25 -7.76 -28.10 4.58
C HIS A 25 -8.53 -27.11 5.46
N ARG A 26 -9.66 -27.59 6.01
CA ARG A 26 -10.40 -26.91 7.08
C ARG A 26 -10.71 -27.96 8.15
N VAL A 27 -9.99 -27.87 9.27
CA VAL A 27 -10.30 -28.33 10.63
C VAL A 27 -9.25 -27.60 11.48
N ASP A 28 -9.47 -26.80 12.51
CA ASP A 28 -10.59 -26.14 13.16
C ASP A 28 -9.92 -24.90 13.80
N ASP A 29 -10.58 -23.74 13.84
CA ASP A 29 -10.38 -22.83 14.97
C ASP A 29 -11.41 -21.70 15.01
N HIS A 30 -11.79 -21.40 16.24
CA HIS A 30 -13.00 -20.72 16.66
C HIS A 30 -13.22 -19.32 16.08
N HIS A 31 -14.49 -19.07 15.73
CA HIS A 31 -15.06 -17.75 15.48
C HIS A 31 -14.86 -16.78 16.65
N GLN A 32 -14.16 -15.67 16.41
CA GLN A 32 -14.52 -14.38 17.01
C GLN A 32 -14.58 -13.30 15.92
N ARG A 33 -15.82 -12.92 15.61
CA ARG A 33 -16.20 -11.70 14.88
C ARG A 33 -15.67 -10.48 15.64
N LEU A 34 -15.00 -9.57 14.95
CA LEU A 34 -14.87 -8.19 15.38
C LEU A 34 -15.33 -7.29 14.23
N ASP A 35 -16.60 -6.93 14.33
CA ASP A 35 -17.34 -6.01 13.48
C ASP A 35 -16.98 -4.58 13.92
N PHE A 36 -16.00 -3.94 13.26
CA PHE A 36 -15.46 -2.63 13.67
C PHE A 36 -15.96 -1.44 12.84
N SER A 37 -16.85 -1.66 11.86
CA SER A 37 -17.23 -0.61 10.90
C SER A 37 -18.51 0.16 11.23
N ASN A 38 -19.23 -0.14 12.33
CA ASN A 38 -20.56 0.42 12.57
C ASN A 38 -20.77 1.24 13.86
N GLN A 39 -19.71 1.73 14.51
CA GLN A 39 -19.85 2.69 15.60
C GLN A 39 -18.93 3.90 15.40
N MET A 40 -19.30 4.81 14.51
CA MET A 40 -18.91 6.23 14.62
C MET A 40 -19.74 7.10 13.68
N VAL A 41 -21.06 7.11 13.88
CA VAL A 41 -21.89 8.23 13.41
C VAL A 41 -22.86 8.59 14.53
N SER A 42 -22.43 9.51 15.39
CA SER A 42 -23.35 10.35 16.16
C SER A 42 -22.73 11.75 16.21
N LYS A 43 -23.53 12.74 15.82
CA LYS A 43 -23.18 14.14 15.58
C LYS A 43 -22.49 14.75 16.81
N SER A 44 -21.26 15.22 16.65
CA SER A 44 -20.64 16.21 17.52
C SER A 44 -19.60 17.01 16.73
N SER A 45 -19.47 18.29 17.05
CA SER A 45 -18.61 19.25 16.37
C SER A 45 -17.16 18.75 16.31
N ILE A 46 -16.41 19.14 15.27
CA ILE A 46 -14.99 18.79 15.08
C ILE A 46 -14.16 19.04 16.34
N ASN A 47 -14.54 20.01 17.19
CA ASN A 47 -13.90 20.31 18.47
C ASN A 47 -13.94 19.14 19.49
N ASP A 48 -14.95 18.28 19.46
CA ASP A 48 -15.13 17.20 20.43
C ASP A 48 -14.26 15.96 20.09
N VAL A 49 -13.91 15.79 18.81
CA VAL A 49 -13.02 14.71 18.33
C VAL A 49 -11.57 14.93 18.80
N TRP A 50 -11.18 16.16 19.14
CA TRP A 50 -9.84 16.50 19.63
C TRP A 50 -9.58 16.11 21.10
N ASN A 51 -10.60 15.76 21.88
CA ASN A 51 -10.50 15.52 23.33
C ASN A 51 -10.48 14.03 23.74
N LEU A 52 -10.52 13.08 22.80
CA LEU A 52 -10.39 11.66 23.15
C LEU A 52 -8.92 11.28 23.38
N ASN A 53 -8.66 10.67 24.56
CA ASN A 53 -7.36 10.18 24.99
C ASN A 53 -6.73 9.25 23.93
N TRP A 54 -5.54 9.61 23.47
CA TRP A 54 -4.73 8.90 22.47
C TRP A 54 -4.46 7.41 22.80
N ALA A 55 -4.50 7.04 24.09
CA ALA A 55 -4.35 5.65 24.54
C ALA A 55 -5.49 4.73 24.03
N GLU A 56 -6.71 5.25 23.92
CA GLU A 56 -7.89 4.53 23.44
C GLU A 56 -7.78 4.28 21.92
N ARG A 57 -7.25 5.26 21.18
CA ARG A 57 -7.05 5.19 19.72
C ARG A 57 -5.94 4.21 19.33
N LEU A 58 -4.85 4.17 20.11
CA LEU A 58 -3.81 3.17 19.97
C LEU A 58 -4.33 1.75 20.26
N ARG A 59 -5.26 1.60 21.22
CA ARG A 59 -5.86 0.31 21.55
C ARG A 59 -6.71 -0.28 20.42
N ILE A 60 -7.37 0.57 19.62
CA ILE A 60 -8.14 0.15 18.44
C ILE A 60 -7.21 -0.23 17.26
N ALA A 61 -6.05 0.41 17.14
CA ALA A 61 -5.05 0.10 16.11
C ALA A 61 -4.17 -1.15 16.40
N LYS A 62 -4.30 -1.80 17.58
CA LYS A 62 -3.48 -2.93 18.07
C LYS A 62 -3.66 -4.28 17.34
N GLY A 63 -4.49 -4.36 16.30
CA GLY A 63 -4.81 -5.61 15.61
C GLY A 63 -3.70 -6.26 14.77
N SER A 64 -2.46 -5.76 14.77
CA SER A 64 -1.36 -6.35 14.01
C SER A 64 -0.16 -6.65 14.92
N LEU A 65 0.08 -7.94 15.16
CA LEU A 65 1.11 -8.48 16.07
C LEU A 65 2.54 -7.97 15.80
N ILE A 66 2.82 -7.43 14.62
CA ILE A 66 4.13 -6.88 14.24
C ILE A 66 4.38 -5.49 14.85
N LEU A 67 3.32 -4.74 15.19
CA LEU A 67 3.43 -3.42 15.85
C LEU A 67 3.65 -3.52 17.37
N ASN A 68 3.23 -4.62 18.00
CA ASN A 68 3.34 -4.77 19.46
C ASN A 68 4.80 -4.87 19.94
N HIS A 69 5.71 -5.41 19.11
CA HIS A 69 7.12 -5.50 19.49
C HIS A 69 7.89 -4.19 19.28
N ALA A 70 7.51 -3.40 18.26
CA ALA A 70 8.16 -2.11 17.97
C ALA A 70 7.68 -0.96 18.86
N ILE A 71 6.43 -1.00 19.37
CA ILE A 71 5.82 0.10 20.15
C ILE A 71 6.16 0.05 21.65
N SER A 72 6.70 -1.06 22.15
CA SER A 72 7.26 -1.14 23.51
C SER A 72 8.52 -0.29 23.72
N ASN A 73 9.09 0.30 22.65
CA ASN A 73 10.32 1.06 22.72
C ASN A 73 10.05 2.53 23.08
N SER A 74 10.45 2.93 24.29
CA SER A 74 10.45 4.33 24.78
C SER A 74 11.07 5.34 23.79
N ASN A 75 11.98 4.87 22.94
CA ASN A 75 12.63 5.65 21.89
C ASN A 75 11.67 6.13 20.79
N VAL A 76 10.66 5.33 20.41
CA VAL A 76 9.70 5.69 19.34
C VAL A 76 8.75 6.80 19.81
N LEU A 77 8.22 6.67 21.03
CA LEU A 77 7.35 7.69 21.63
C LEU A 77 8.10 9.02 21.82
N THR A 78 9.37 8.95 22.22
CA THR A 78 10.24 10.12 22.35
C THR A 78 10.44 10.81 20.99
N LEU A 79 10.74 10.04 19.94
CA LEU A 79 10.87 10.57 18.57
C LEU A 79 9.61 11.31 18.11
N ILE A 80 8.43 10.69 18.31
CA ILE A 80 7.13 11.30 17.96
C ILE A 80 6.97 12.66 18.66
N SER A 81 7.32 12.76 19.94
CA SER A 81 7.21 14.01 20.71
C SER A 81 8.11 15.12 20.17
N VAL A 82 9.33 14.77 19.73
CA VAL A 82 10.29 15.72 19.14
C VAL A 82 9.79 16.21 17.78
N LEU A 83 9.27 15.31 16.94
CA LEU A 83 8.72 15.64 15.64
C LEU A 83 7.53 16.61 15.77
N ARG A 84 6.64 16.37 16.75
CA ARG A 84 5.51 17.28 17.04
C ARG A 84 5.96 18.70 17.40
N LYS A 85 6.96 18.84 18.28
CA LYS A 85 7.51 20.17 18.65
C LYS A 85 8.10 20.90 17.45
N LYS A 86 8.81 20.18 16.57
CA LYS A 86 9.37 20.75 15.34
C LYS A 86 8.28 21.18 14.36
N ALA A 87 7.23 20.39 14.19
CA ALA A 87 6.10 20.71 13.32
C ALA A 87 5.42 22.03 13.76
N LYS A 88 5.06 22.15 15.04
CA LYS A 88 4.46 23.39 15.60
C LYS A 88 5.33 24.62 15.37
N LYS A 89 6.65 24.50 15.59
CA LYS A 89 7.60 25.62 15.36
C LYS A 89 7.66 26.05 13.89
N ARG A 90 7.52 25.11 12.95
CA ARG A 90 7.52 25.42 11.51
C ARG A 90 6.21 26.07 11.06
N GLU A 91 5.08 25.60 11.58
CA GLU A 91 3.75 26.16 11.33
C GLU A 91 3.69 27.65 11.72
N LEU A 92 4.13 27.98 12.95
CA LEU A 92 4.25 29.36 13.43
C LEU A 92 5.06 30.27 12.49
N LYS A 93 6.20 29.77 11.98
CA LYS A 93 7.05 30.51 11.04
C LYS A 93 6.40 30.68 9.65
N GLY A 94 5.65 29.68 9.19
CA GLY A 94 4.96 29.71 7.91
C GLY A 94 3.85 30.76 7.89
N SER A 95 3.04 30.81 8.95
CA SER A 95 1.93 31.76 9.09
C SER A 95 2.40 33.22 9.16
N GLN A 96 3.61 33.48 9.64
CA GLN A 96 4.21 34.82 9.62
C GLN A 96 4.67 35.24 8.21
N LYS A 97 5.03 34.29 7.35
CA LYS A 97 5.62 34.56 6.03
C LYS A 97 4.58 34.65 4.92
N ASN A 98 3.53 33.84 4.99
CA ASN A 98 2.51 33.76 3.95
C ASN A 98 1.19 34.35 4.47
N LYS A 99 0.84 35.56 4.02
CA LYS A 99 -0.49 36.14 4.27
C LYS A 99 -1.50 35.49 3.33
N LEU A 100 -2.11 34.40 3.77
CA LEU A 100 -3.27 33.83 3.10
C LEU A 100 -4.47 34.76 3.32
N VAL A 101 -5.30 34.94 2.30
CA VAL A 101 -6.58 35.64 2.39
C VAL A 101 -7.51 34.75 3.24
N PRO A 102 -7.83 35.12 4.49
CA PRO A 102 -8.53 34.23 5.42
C PRO A 102 -9.87 33.72 4.88
N GLU A 103 -10.53 34.53 4.05
CA GLU A 103 -11.83 34.25 3.44
C GLU A 103 -11.77 33.10 2.42
N GLN A 104 -10.60 32.81 1.85
CA GLN A 104 -10.41 31.75 0.84
C GLN A 104 -9.98 30.41 1.44
N ILE A 105 -9.51 30.40 2.70
CA ILE A 105 -9.00 29.19 3.37
C ILE A 105 -10.11 28.12 3.50
N PRO A 106 -11.33 28.43 3.94
CA PRO A 106 -12.37 27.40 4.08
C PRO A 106 -12.70 26.71 2.75
N ALA A 107 -12.82 27.48 1.67
CA ALA A 107 -13.11 26.96 0.34
C ALA A 107 -11.97 26.06 -0.19
N LEU A 108 -10.71 26.44 0.07
CA LEU A 108 -9.55 25.61 -0.27
C LEU A 108 -9.51 24.32 0.54
N GLU A 109 -9.80 24.38 1.85
CA GLU A 109 -9.85 23.19 2.69
C GLU A 109 -10.94 22.22 2.27
N GLU A 110 -12.14 22.72 1.94
CA GLU A 110 -13.26 21.92 1.42
C GLU A 110 -12.87 21.23 0.11
N LEU A 111 -12.32 21.98 -0.85
CA LEU A 111 -11.84 21.43 -2.11
C LEU A 111 -10.79 20.31 -1.91
N LEU A 112 -9.80 20.52 -1.04
CA LEU A 112 -8.76 19.53 -0.77
C LEU A 112 -9.34 18.27 -0.13
N ARG A 113 -10.32 18.40 0.78
CA ARG A 113 -11.01 17.27 1.40
C ARG A 113 -11.84 16.50 0.39
N ASP A 114 -12.61 17.18 -0.44
CA ASP A 114 -13.46 16.54 -1.45
C ASP A 114 -12.62 15.74 -2.44
N VAL A 115 -11.54 16.33 -2.95
CA VAL A 115 -10.60 15.64 -3.83
C VAL A 115 -9.99 14.44 -3.09
N TYR A 116 -9.56 14.58 -1.84
CA TYR A 116 -9.02 13.47 -1.06
C TYR A 116 -10.04 12.33 -0.87
N VAL A 117 -11.28 12.64 -0.53
CA VAL A 117 -12.36 11.66 -0.31
C VAL A 117 -12.74 10.93 -1.60
N ILE A 118 -12.78 11.63 -2.73
CA ILE A 118 -13.09 11.03 -4.03
C ILE A 118 -11.96 10.09 -4.49
N CYS A 119 -10.72 10.47 -4.20
CA CYS A 119 -9.55 9.84 -4.80
C CYS A 119 -8.92 8.73 -3.94
N ARG A 120 -9.22 8.69 -2.64
CA ARG A 120 -8.68 7.67 -1.74
C ARG A 120 -9.07 6.25 -2.20
N PRO A 121 -8.20 5.26 -1.99
CA PRO A 121 -8.53 3.87 -2.31
C PRO A 121 -9.75 3.38 -1.54
N LYS A 122 -10.51 2.49 -2.19
CA LYS A 122 -11.64 1.77 -1.58
C LYS A 122 -11.13 0.56 -0.82
N GLU A 123 -11.95 0.00 0.07
CA GLU A 123 -11.62 -1.23 0.81
C GLU A 123 -11.23 -2.40 -0.11
N SER A 124 -11.86 -2.52 -1.27
CA SER A 124 -11.50 -3.51 -2.30
C SER A 124 -10.05 -3.34 -2.80
N ASP A 125 -9.55 -2.11 -2.91
CA ASP A 125 -8.19 -1.84 -3.38
C ASP A 125 -7.14 -2.30 -2.37
N TYR A 126 -7.45 -2.14 -1.06
CA TYR A 126 -6.63 -2.69 0.03
C TYR A 126 -6.68 -4.20 0.06
N TYR A 127 -7.88 -4.78 -0.04
CA TYR A 127 -8.07 -6.23 -0.05
C TYR A 127 -7.28 -6.88 -1.17
N ASN A 128 -7.43 -6.37 -2.40
CA ASN A 128 -6.75 -6.90 -3.59
C ASN A 128 -5.22 -6.86 -3.43
N ARG A 129 -4.65 -5.77 -2.92
CA ARG A 129 -3.19 -5.67 -2.70
C ARG A 129 -2.69 -6.58 -1.58
N LYS A 130 -3.43 -6.70 -0.47
CA LYS A 130 -3.10 -7.67 0.60
C LYS A 130 -3.15 -9.11 0.08
N ASP A 131 -4.15 -9.42 -0.74
CA ASP A 131 -4.28 -10.75 -1.31
C ASP A 131 -3.16 -11.06 -2.31
N LEU A 132 -2.76 -10.08 -3.14
CA LEU A 132 -1.59 -10.21 -4.00
C LEU A 132 -0.31 -10.48 -3.21
N VAL A 133 -0.06 -9.77 -2.11
CA VAL A 133 1.10 -10.02 -1.22
C VAL A 133 1.07 -11.46 -0.69
N ARG A 134 -0.10 -11.93 -0.25
CA ARG A 134 -0.29 -13.34 0.18
C ARG A 134 0.00 -14.32 -0.96
N ILE A 135 -0.51 -14.07 -2.16
CA ILE A 135 -0.29 -14.90 -3.36
C ILE A 135 1.21 -14.96 -3.70
N PHE A 136 1.91 -13.83 -3.70
CA PHE A 136 3.35 -13.80 -3.97
C PHE A 136 4.17 -14.55 -2.93
N ASN A 137 3.75 -14.56 -1.67
CA ASN A 137 4.35 -15.41 -0.64
C ASN A 137 4.11 -16.91 -0.92
N VAL A 138 2.94 -17.29 -1.43
CA VAL A 138 2.69 -18.68 -1.88
C VAL A 138 3.59 -19.03 -3.06
N ILE A 139 3.73 -18.13 -4.04
CA ILE A 139 4.64 -18.31 -5.18
C ILE A 139 6.09 -18.48 -4.72
N ALA A 140 6.55 -17.66 -3.76
CA ALA A 140 7.88 -17.79 -3.18
C ALA A 140 8.09 -19.17 -2.54
N LYS A 141 7.11 -19.65 -1.75
CA LYS A 141 7.11 -21.00 -1.18
C LYS A 141 7.11 -22.10 -2.25
N GLU A 142 6.41 -21.93 -3.37
CA GLU A 142 6.43 -22.92 -4.45
C GLU A 142 7.78 -22.95 -5.19
N ILE A 143 8.48 -21.82 -5.31
CA ILE A 143 9.79 -21.74 -5.96
C ILE A 143 10.89 -22.31 -5.03
N TYR A 144 10.81 -22.02 -3.73
CA TYR A 144 11.85 -22.30 -2.75
C TYR A 144 11.49 -23.38 -1.72
N GLY A 145 10.33 -24.03 -1.77
CA GLY A 145 9.83 -24.90 -0.68
C GLY A 145 10.63 -26.17 -0.39
N LYS A 146 11.70 -26.43 -1.13
CA LYS A 146 12.70 -27.49 -0.85
C LYS A 146 14.03 -26.94 -0.32
N SER A 147 14.10 -25.63 -0.11
CA SER A 147 15.27 -24.88 0.36
C SER A 147 15.11 -24.62 1.85
N ASP A 148 16.22 -24.61 2.59
CA ASP A 148 16.24 -24.24 4.01
C ASP A 148 16.00 -22.73 4.22
N ASP A 149 16.19 -21.92 3.17
CA ASP A 149 15.95 -20.48 3.16
C ASP A 149 14.82 -20.13 2.18
N ILE A 150 13.59 -20.04 2.72
CA ILE A 150 12.39 -19.64 1.97
C ILE A 150 12.21 -18.14 2.15
N PRO A 151 12.24 -17.34 1.06
CA PRO A 151 12.10 -15.91 1.19
C PRO A 151 10.65 -15.50 1.49
N VAL A 152 10.51 -14.41 2.23
CA VAL A 152 9.25 -13.72 2.50
C VAL A 152 9.09 -12.59 1.50
N VAL A 153 7.87 -12.42 0.96
CA VAL A 153 7.54 -11.28 0.11
C VAL A 153 6.86 -10.20 0.95
N GLU A 154 7.46 -9.02 1.00
CA GLU A 154 6.96 -7.88 1.75
C GLU A 154 6.61 -6.72 0.82
N GLN A 155 5.53 -6.02 1.14
CA GLN A 155 5.15 -4.80 0.44
C GLN A 155 5.99 -3.60 0.90
N PHE A 156 6.24 -2.65 0.01
CA PHE A 156 6.75 -1.33 0.36
C PHE A 156 6.08 -0.24 -0.48
N GLY A 157 6.67 0.94 -0.51
CA GLY A 157 6.23 2.02 -1.38
C GLY A 157 4.89 2.60 -0.96
N SER A 158 4.17 3.16 -1.94
CA SER A 158 2.95 3.94 -1.68
C SER A 158 1.86 3.15 -0.95
N PHE A 159 1.80 1.83 -1.17
CA PHE A 159 0.84 0.96 -0.50
C PHE A 159 1.14 0.84 1.00
N LEU A 160 2.38 0.55 1.39
CA LEU A 160 2.78 0.49 2.80
C LEU A 160 2.70 1.86 3.50
N MET A 161 2.99 2.92 2.76
CA MET A 161 2.90 4.29 3.22
C MET A 161 1.45 4.78 3.38
N ASP A 162 0.46 4.06 2.83
CA ASP A 162 -0.96 4.43 2.78
C ASP A 162 -1.23 5.77 2.07
N ILE A 163 -0.49 5.99 0.97
CA ILE A 163 -0.62 7.17 0.10
C ILE A 163 -0.77 6.74 -1.38
N PHE A 164 -1.28 5.53 -1.59
CA PHE A 164 -1.55 4.97 -2.92
C PHE A 164 -2.95 5.36 -3.39
N SER A 165 -3.18 5.27 -4.70
CA SER A 165 -4.49 5.36 -5.34
C SER A 165 -4.86 4.03 -5.99
N ALA A 166 -6.10 3.86 -6.44
CA ALA A 166 -6.55 2.64 -7.13
C ALA A 166 -5.65 2.25 -8.32
N LYS A 167 -5.09 3.24 -9.02
CA LYS A 167 -4.18 3.08 -10.17
C LYS A 167 -2.70 2.89 -9.82
N SER A 168 -2.33 2.99 -8.54
CA SER A 168 -0.92 2.91 -8.13
C SER A 168 -0.42 1.47 -8.15
N ASP A 169 0.82 1.27 -8.57
CA ASP A 169 1.50 -0.02 -8.57
C ASP A 169 1.63 -0.60 -7.14
N LEU A 170 1.83 -1.92 -7.06
CA LEU A 170 2.17 -2.63 -5.85
C LEU A 170 3.67 -2.99 -5.83
N ASP A 171 4.42 -2.27 -5.01
CA ASP A 171 5.84 -2.50 -4.81
C ASP A 171 6.10 -3.67 -3.85
N LEU A 172 6.86 -4.67 -4.31
CA LEU A 172 7.16 -5.91 -3.58
C LEU A 172 8.67 -6.13 -3.46
N SER A 173 9.11 -6.58 -2.29
CA SER A 173 10.48 -7.03 -2.03
C SER A 173 10.48 -8.49 -1.61
N VAL A 174 11.30 -9.30 -2.27
CA VAL A 174 11.56 -10.68 -1.88
C VAL A 174 12.78 -10.67 -0.96
N ASN A 175 12.60 -11.10 0.29
CA ASN A 175 13.60 -11.02 1.35
C ASN A 175 13.87 -12.40 1.96
N PHE A 176 15.12 -12.82 1.95
CA PHE A 176 15.63 -14.05 2.54
C PHE A 176 15.95 -13.83 4.03
N SER A 177 15.94 -14.91 4.81
CA SER A 177 16.20 -14.82 6.25
C SER A 177 17.67 -14.52 6.57
N ASN A 178 18.57 -14.84 5.64
CA ASN A 178 20.00 -14.64 5.85
C ASN A 178 20.33 -13.14 5.73
N ASN A 179 20.57 -12.49 6.87
CA ASN A 179 20.96 -11.09 6.98
C ASN A 179 22.43 -10.84 6.55
N ALA A 180 22.93 -11.58 5.57
CA ALA A 180 24.23 -11.28 4.97
C ALA A 180 24.21 -9.82 4.51
N VAL A 181 25.18 -9.04 4.99
CA VAL A 181 25.25 -7.57 4.84
C VAL A 181 25.20 -7.15 3.36
N ASP A 182 25.63 -8.04 2.47
CA ASP A 182 25.53 -7.85 1.03
C ASP A 182 24.80 -9.01 0.34
N PHE A 183 23.76 -8.65 -0.43
CA PHE A 183 23.13 -9.57 -1.38
C PHE A 183 23.53 -9.13 -2.81
N PRO A 184 24.54 -9.79 -3.42
CA PRO A 184 25.13 -9.37 -4.69
C PRO A 184 24.10 -9.19 -5.80
N LYS A 185 24.35 -8.23 -6.71
CA LYS A 185 23.46 -7.93 -7.84
C LYS A 185 23.19 -9.17 -8.68
N GLU A 186 24.18 -10.03 -8.87
CA GLU A 186 24.08 -11.29 -9.61
C GLU A 186 23.08 -12.24 -8.94
N LYS A 187 23.10 -12.36 -7.61
CA LYS A 187 22.11 -13.15 -6.86
C LYS A 187 20.71 -12.55 -6.95
N LYS A 188 20.58 -11.21 -6.95
CA LYS A 188 19.28 -10.53 -7.18
C LYS A 188 18.73 -10.89 -8.55
N ILE A 189 19.56 -10.78 -9.58
CA ILE A 189 19.18 -11.13 -10.96
C ILE A 189 18.82 -12.62 -11.08
N GLN A 190 19.57 -13.52 -10.47
CA GLN A 190 19.25 -14.95 -10.48
C GLN A 190 17.89 -15.24 -9.82
N THR A 191 17.61 -14.57 -8.69
CA THR A 191 16.32 -14.67 -8.00
C THR A 191 15.18 -14.14 -8.86
N LEU A 192 15.33 -12.96 -9.48
CA LEU A 192 14.34 -12.41 -10.41
C LEU A 192 14.08 -13.34 -11.60
N ARG A 193 15.11 -14.00 -12.13
CA ARG A 193 14.95 -14.99 -13.21
C ARG A 193 14.14 -16.21 -12.77
N LYS A 194 14.31 -16.69 -11.53
CA LYS A 194 13.47 -17.77 -10.97
C LYS A 194 12.01 -17.35 -10.88
N PHE A 195 11.74 -16.16 -10.35
CA PHE A 195 10.39 -15.60 -10.31
C PHE A 195 9.80 -15.42 -11.72
N ALA A 196 10.57 -14.84 -12.65
CA ALA A 196 10.14 -14.65 -14.03
C ALA A 196 9.76 -15.99 -14.70
N LYS A 197 10.55 -17.05 -14.52
CA LYS A 197 10.22 -18.40 -15.04
C LYS A 197 8.86 -18.90 -14.52
N LYS A 198 8.60 -18.74 -13.22
CA LYS A 198 7.33 -19.13 -12.61
C LYS A 198 6.17 -18.25 -13.12
N LEU A 199 6.38 -16.94 -13.23
CA LEU A 199 5.39 -15.98 -13.69
C LEU A 199 5.06 -16.13 -15.18
N TYR A 200 6.02 -16.48 -16.04
CA TYR A 200 5.73 -16.85 -17.43
C TYR A 200 4.85 -18.09 -17.53
N ALA A 201 5.00 -19.06 -16.63
CA ALA A 201 4.09 -20.22 -16.59
C ALA A 201 2.67 -19.82 -16.15
N LEU A 202 2.54 -18.85 -15.23
CA LEU A 202 1.26 -18.28 -14.83
C LEU A 202 0.64 -17.40 -15.93
N GLN A 203 1.46 -16.70 -16.72
CA GLN A 203 1.03 -15.93 -17.88
C GLN A 203 0.37 -16.82 -18.94
N ARG A 204 0.96 -17.99 -19.22
CA ARG A 204 0.36 -18.99 -20.14
C ARG A 204 -0.99 -19.53 -19.64
N LYS A 205 -1.24 -19.48 -18.34
CA LYS A 205 -2.51 -19.87 -17.71
C LYS A 205 -3.50 -18.70 -17.60
N GLY A 206 -3.13 -17.50 -18.04
CA GLY A 206 -3.99 -16.32 -18.01
C GLY A 206 -4.15 -15.66 -16.63
N HIS A 207 -3.24 -15.92 -15.68
CA HIS A 207 -3.31 -15.29 -14.35
C HIS A 207 -2.60 -13.94 -14.30
N VAL A 208 -1.52 -13.78 -15.06
CA VAL A 208 -0.75 -12.53 -15.14
C VAL A 208 -0.51 -12.14 -16.60
N SER A 209 -0.13 -10.90 -16.83
CA SER A 209 0.32 -10.35 -18.12
C SER A 209 1.55 -9.48 -17.94
N SER A 210 2.15 -9.07 -19.06
CA SER A 210 3.23 -8.08 -19.10
C SER A 210 4.42 -8.44 -18.21
N VAL A 211 4.78 -9.73 -18.14
CA VAL A 211 5.94 -10.18 -17.37
C VAL A 211 7.22 -9.64 -18.02
N HIS A 212 7.85 -8.66 -17.38
CA HIS A 212 8.96 -7.89 -17.93
C HIS A 212 10.10 -7.68 -16.93
N PRO A 213 11.19 -8.47 -17.02
CA PRO A 213 12.39 -8.27 -16.19
C PRO A 213 13.23 -7.08 -16.65
N ILE A 214 13.54 -6.15 -15.75
CA ILE A 214 14.44 -5.01 -15.96
C ILE A 214 15.70 -5.25 -15.12
N LEU A 215 16.70 -5.88 -15.73
CA LEU A 215 17.86 -6.42 -15.00
C LEU A 215 19.09 -5.51 -15.01
N THR A 216 19.15 -4.55 -15.94
CA THR A 216 20.31 -3.67 -16.15
C THR A 216 20.35 -2.48 -15.19
N ALA A 217 19.19 -2.07 -14.67
CA ALA A 217 19.06 -0.93 -13.75
C ALA A 217 19.92 -1.08 -12.47
N LYS A 218 20.11 0.05 -11.77
CA LYS A 218 20.79 0.08 -10.45
C LYS A 218 20.11 -0.88 -9.46
N VAL A 219 18.78 -0.87 -9.44
CA VAL A 219 17.96 -1.84 -8.71
C VAL A 219 17.24 -2.69 -9.75
N PRO A 220 17.68 -3.92 -9.99
CA PRO A 220 16.98 -4.86 -10.86
C PRO A 220 15.56 -5.13 -10.33
N ILE A 221 14.58 -5.12 -11.22
CA ILE A 221 13.18 -5.40 -10.89
C ILE A 221 12.52 -6.33 -11.91
N LEU A 222 11.39 -6.92 -11.54
CA LEU A 222 10.50 -7.67 -12.41
C LEU A 222 9.11 -7.05 -12.34
N LYS A 223 8.65 -6.48 -13.46
CA LYS A 223 7.31 -5.92 -13.60
C LYS A 223 6.33 -7.00 -14.07
N ILE A 224 5.13 -7.01 -13.52
CA ILE A 224 4.00 -7.84 -13.98
C ILE A 224 2.70 -7.07 -13.83
N VAL A 225 1.63 -7.54 -14.49
CA VAL A 225 0.26 -7.11 -14.24
C VAL A 225 -0.57 -8.31 -13.83
N ASP A 226 -1.23 -8.26 -12.68
CA ASP A 226 -2.20 -9.27 -12.29
C ASP A 226 -3.48 -9.11 -13.13
N ARG A 227 -3.92 -10.18 -13.82
CA ARG A 227 -5.09 -10.08 -14.70
C ARG A 227 -6.41 -10.03 -13.94
N GLY A 228 -6.46 -10.55 -12.71
CA GLY A 228 -7.69 -10.55 -11.91
C GLY A 228 -8.07 -9.15 -11.43
N THR A 229 -7.09 -8.37 -11.04
CA THR A 229 -7.26 -7.05 -10.42
C THR A 229 -6.82 -5.90 -11.32
N GLY A 230 -6.01 -6.16 -12.35
CA GLY A 230 -5.37 -5.14 -13.19
C GLY A 230 -4.24 -4.40 -12.50
N ILE A 231 -3.83 -4.81 -11.30
CA ILE A 231 -2.78 -4.14 -10.53
C ILE A 231 -1.40 -4.49 -11.13
N GLU A 232 -0.61 -3.45 -11.43
CA GLU A 232 0.80 -3.61 -11.76
C GLU A 232 1.61 -3.89 -10.49
N CYS A 233 2.53 -4.84 -10.55
CA CYS A 233 3.43 -5.14 -9.43
C CYS A 233 4.89 -5.04 -9.86
N ASP A 234 5.67 -4.31 -9.06
CA ASP A 234 7.12 -4.17 -9.22
C ASP A 234 7.82 -5.02 -8.16
N ILE A 235 8.48 -6.09 -8.60
CA ILE A 235 9.14 -7.05 -7.71
C ILE A 235 10.65 -6.77 -7.69
N SER A 236 11.19 -6.50 -6.51
CA SER A 236 12.62 -6.29 -6.23
C SER A 236 13.14 -7.33 -5.24
N ILE A 237 14.46 -7.45 -5.09
CA ILE A 237 15.11 -8.44 -4.21
C ILE A 237 15.94 -7.72 -3.15
N GLU A 238 15.75 -8.09 -1.87
CA GLU A 238 16.43 -7.50 -0.72
C GLU A 238 16.35 -5.96 -0.71
N ASN A 239 15.18 -5.40 -0.96
CA ASN A 239 14.93 -3.96 -0.89
C ASN A 239 14.49 -3.54 0.52
N ARG A 240 15.31 -3.89 1.52
CA ARG A 240 15.06 -3.56 2.93
C ARG A 240 15.02 -2.06 3.17
N ASP A 241 15.87 -1.31 2.46
CA ASP A 241 15.86 0.15 2.52
C ASP A 241 14.53 0.73 2.04
N GLY A 242 13.91 0.14 1.01
CA GLY A 242 12.59 0.54 0.53
C GLY A 242 11.52 0.33 1.59
N ILE A 243 11.54 -0.82 2.26
CA ILE A 243 10.62 -1.15 3.35
C ILE A 243 10.79 -0.18 4.52
N VAL A 244 12.01 0.01 5.02
CA VAL A 244 12.28 0.91 6.16
C VAL A 244 11.87 2.36 5.85
N LYS A 245 12.20 2.87 4.66
CA LYS A 245 11.77 4.22 4.24
C LYS A 245 10.25 4.34 4.21
N SER A 246 9.56 3.31 3.73
CA SER A 246 8.10 3.28 3.67
C SER A 246 7.46 3.24 5.05
N GLN A 247 8.03 2.47 5.98
CA GLN A 247 7.60 2.43 7.39
C GLN A 247 7.77 3.79 8.08
N ILE A 248 8.88 4.49 7.82
CA ILE A 248 9.11 5.84 8.38
C ILE A 248 8.05 6.82 7.86
N VAL A 249 7.75 6.81 6.56
CA VAL A 249 6.70 7.68 5.99
C VAL A 249 5.32 7.33 6.54
N ARG A 250 5.01 6.03 6.71
CA ARG A 250 3.77 5.57 7.35
C ARG A 250 3.68 6.08 8.79
N LEU A 251 4.77 5.99 9.54
CA LEU A 251 4.85 6.50 10.91
C LEU A 251 4.60 8.01 10.94
N ILE A 252 5.26 8.79 10.08
CA ILE A 252 5.04 10.24 9.99
C ILE A 252 3.58 10.56 9.65
N SER A 253 3.00 9.82 8.71
CA SER A 253 1.59 9.98 8.31
C SER A 253 0.62 9.72 9.47
N SER A 254 0.97 8.80 10.38
CA SER A 254 0.16 8.54 11.59
C SER A 254 0.30 9.61 12.69
N ILE A 255 1.28 10.52 12.57
CA ILE A 255 1.46 11.62 13.54
C ILE A 255 0.51 12.77 13.22
N ASP A 256 0.27 13.04 11.93
CA ASP A 256 -0.54 14.16 11.45
C ASP A 256 -1.27 13.78 10.15
N ASP A 257 -2.60 13.63 10.24
CA ASP A 257 -3.45 13.23 9.11
C ASP A 257 -3.35 14.21 7.92
N ARG A 258 -3.01 15.49 8.19
CA ARG A 258 -2.80 16.49 7.13
C ARG A 258 -1.61 16.12 6.26
N PHE A 259 -0.58 15.50 6.83
CA PHE A 259 0.58 15.04 6.06
C PHE A 259 0.16 13.96 5.07
N GLN A 260 -0.68 13.01 5.47
CA GLN A 260 -1.16 11.95 4.58
C GLN A 260 -2.00 12.54 3.44
N MET A 261 -2.98 13.39 3.78
CA MET A 261 -3.85 14.05 2.81
C MET A 261 -3.06 14.90 1.81
N LEU A 262 -2.16 15.77 2.31
CA LEU A 262 -1.33 16.62 1.46
C LEU A 262 -0.34 15.79 0.64
N SER A 263 0.28 14.76 1.20
CA SER A 263 1.20 13.89 0.45
C SER A 263 0.47 13.19 -0.69
N PHE A 264 -0.73 12.66 -0.44
CA PHE A 264 -1.55 12.05 -1.46
C PHE A 264 -1.89 13.05 -2.58
N LEU A 265 -2.37 14.25 -2.23
CA LEU A 265 -2.75 15.29 -3.20
C LEU A 265 -1.54 15.82 -3.98
N VAL A 266 -0.43 16.11 -3.31
CA VAL A 266 0.78 16.70 -3.91
C VAL A 266 1.50 15.68 -4.80
N ILE A 267 1.75 14.47 -4.30
CA ILE A 267 2.52 13.44 -5.02
C ILE A 267 1.71 12.89 -6.18
N LYS A 268 0.38 12.81 -6.08
CA LYS A 268 -0.44 12.14 -7.11
C LYS A 268 -1.18 13.09 -8.03
N TYR A 269 -1.60 14.25 -7.58
CA TYR A 269 -2.38 15.17 -8.41
C TYR A 269 -1.51 16.33 -8.89
N PHE A 270 -0.89 17.07 -7.97
CA PHE A 270 -0.09 18.23 -8.39
C PHE A 270 1.18 17.85 -9.15
N ALA A 271 1.92 16.81 -8.74
CA ALA A 271 3.13 16.40 -9.44
C ALA A 271 2.87 15.75 -10.82
N ILE A 272 1.68 15.16 -11.03
CA ILE A 272 1.23 14.66 -12.34
C ILE A 272 0.79 15.83 -13.22
N VAL A 273 0.01 16.77 -12.69
CA VAL A 273 -0.44 17.98 -13.41
C VAL A 273 0.74 18.89 -13.79
N LEU A 274 1.78 18.96 -12.95
CA LEU A 274 2.98 19.74 -13.19
C LEU A 274 4.10 18.97 -13.93
N ASN A 275 3.84 17.71 -14.35
CA ASN A 275 4.81 16.87 -15.08
C ASN A 275 6.17 16.68 -14.37
N LEU A 276 6.22 16.85 -13.03
CA LEU A 276 7.46 16.87 -12.25
C LEU A 276 8.20 15.52 -12.24
N PHE A 277 7.50 14.41 -12.49
CA PHE A 277 8.12 13.08 -12.60
C PHE A 277 8.69 12.75 -13.99
N ARG A 278 8.37 13.52 -15.04
CA ARG A 278 8.99 13.35 -16.37
C ARG A 278 10.37 13.99 -16.49
N LEU A 279 10.74 14.86 -15.55
CA LEU A 279 12.01 15.62 -15.59
C LEU A 279 13.23 14.85 -15.05
N SER A 280 13.07 13.58 -14.65
CA SER A 280 14.20 12.74 -14.18
C SER A 280 14.65 11.68 -15.21
N ALA A 281 14.18 11.77 -16.46
CA ALA A 281 14.52 10.82 -17.53
C ALA A 281 15.08 11.51 -18.79
N ALA A 282 15.82 12.61 -18.60
CA ALA A 282 16.65 13.23 -19.63
C ALA A 282 18.11 13.22 -19.17
#